data_AF-A0A0M1JGL8-F1
#
_entry.id   AF-A0A0M1JGL8-F1
#
_cell.length_a   1.000
_cell.length_b   1.000
_cell.length_c   1.000
_cell.angle_alpha   90.00
_cell.angle_beta   90.00
_cell.angle_gamma   90.00
#
_symmetry.space_group_name_H-M   'P 1'
#
loop_
_entity.id
_entity.type
_entity.pdbx_description
1 polymer ?
#
loop_
_entity_poly.entity_id
_entity_poly.type
_entity_poly.pdbx_seq_one_letter_code
_entity_poly.pdbx_strand_id
1 'polypeptide(L)' 'MLVNTTNLYQIRQTAFEVLNRELGPVAMIRFLQQYESGYGDYSKDRHQWIDNFSVADIVENMNRKAR' A
#
# COMPACT_ATOMS: atom_id res chain seq x y z
N MET A 1 11.60 33.11 7.49
CA MET A 1 10.50 32.15 7.26
C MET A 1 11.07 30.76 7.46
N LEU A 2 10.58 30.01 8.45
CA LEU A 2 10.99 28.62 8.66
C LEU A 2 10.38 27.78 7.54
N VAL A 3 11.21 27.39 6.58
CA VAL A 3 10.79 26.40 5.58
C VAL A 3 10.71 25.09 6.34
N ASN A 4 9.50 24.65 6.68
CA ASN A 4 9.28 23.26 7.07
C ASN A 4 9.69 22.42 5.87
N THR A 5 10.90 21.88 5.89
CA THR A 5 11.43 21.02 4.83
C THR A 5 10.77 19.65 4.99
N THR A 6 9.50 19.56 4.59
CA THR A 6 8.84 18.28 4.35
C THR A 6 9.68 17.54 3.33
N ASN A 7 10.36 16.48 3.76
CA ASN A 7 11.25 15.76 2.86
C ASN A 7 10.41 15.11 1.74
N LEU A 8 11.05 14.74 0.63
CA LEU A 8 10.34 14.17 -0.53
C LEU A 8 9.50 12.95 -0.15
N TYR A 9 9.94 12.18 0.85
CA TYR A 9 9.20 11.05 1.38
C TYR A 9 7.87 11.48 2.03
N GLN A 10 7.90 12.49 2.90
CA GLN A 10 6.69 13.01 3.56
C GLN A 10 5.71 13.63 2.57
N ILE A 11 6.21 14.32 1.54
CA ILE A 11 5.38 14.83 0.43
C ILE A 11 4.69 13.65 -0.28
N ARG A 12 5.44 12.58 -0.59
CA ARG A 12 4.90 11.39 -1.25
C ARG A 12 3.83 10.69 -0.41
N GLN A 13 4.06 10.52 0.89
CA GLN A 13 3.07 9.92 1.80
C GLN A 13 1.78 10.76 1.82
N THR A 14 1.91 12.08 1.96
CA THR A 14 0.75 12.99 1.95
C THR A 14 -0.02 12.89 0.62
N ALA A 15 0.69 12.82 -0.50
CA ALA A 15 0.07 12.67 -1.81
C ALA A 15 -0.70 11.34 -1.94
N PHE A 16 -0.16 10.23 -1.44
CA PHE A 16 -0.85 8.95 -1.43
C PHE A 16 -2.12 8.98 -0.58
N GLU A 17 -2.08 9.61 0.59
CA GLU A 17 -3.28 9.76 1.44
C GLU A 17 -4.39 10.53 0.73
N VAL A 18 -4.04 11.65 0.08
CA VAL A 18 -5.00 12.47 -0.68
C VAL A 18 -5.55 11.68 -1.87
N LEU A 19 -4.69 11.06 -2.68
CA LEU A 19 -5.14 10.28 -3.84
C LEU A 19 -6.05 9.12 -3.43
N ASN A 20 -5.73 8.42 -2.34
CA ASN A 20 -6.56 7.34 -1.82
C ASN A 20 -7.93 7.86 -1.36
N ARG A 21 -7.97 9.01 -0.69
CA ARG A 21 -9.22 9.62 -0.22
C ARG A 21 -10.13 10.02 -1.37
N GLU A 22 -9.58 10.63 -2.42
CA GLU A 22 -10.38 11.20 -3.52
C GLU A 22 -10.74 10.16 -4.60
N LEU A 23 -9.84 9.20 -4.87
CA LEU A 23 -10.01 8.23 -5.97
C LEU A 23 -10.42 6.84 -5.48
N GLY A 24 -10.18 6.55 -4.21
CA GLY A 24 -10.18 5.18 -3.69
C GLY A 24 -8.93 4.40 -4.13
N PRO A 25 -8.68 3.24 -3.48
CA PRO A 25 -7.41 2.53 -3.61
C PRO A 25 -7.15 1.98 -5.02
N VAL A 26 -8.20 1.50 -5.70
CA VAL A 26 -8.07 0.90 -7.04
C VAL A 26 -7.68 1.95 -8.08
N ALA A 27 -8.36 3.09 -8.11
CA ALA A 27 -8.07 4.14 -9.09
C ALA A 27 -6.76 4.86 -8.77
N MET A 28 -6.43 5.06 -7.49
CA MET A 28 -5.12 5.57 -7.09
C MET A 28 -3.98 4.69 -7.63
N ILE A 29 -4.03 3.37 -7.42
CA ILE A 29 -2.97 2.46 -7.90
C ILE A 29 -2.81 2.55 -9.41
N ARG A 30 -3.92 2.56 -10.17
CA ARG A 30 -3.87 2.70 -11.63
C ARG A 30 -3.28 4.03 -12.07
N PHE A 31 -3.58 5.12 -11.37
CA PHE A 31 -2.98 6.44 -11.63
C PHE A 31 -1.46 6.40 -11.41
N LEU A 32 -1.00 5.83 -10.30
CA LEU A 32 0.45 5.72 -10.02
C LEU A 32 1.17 4.88 -11.07
N GLN A 33 0.56 3.80 -11.54
CA GLN A 33 1.10 2.93 -12.60
C GLN A 33 1.30 3.64 -13.95
N GLN A 34 0.69 4.80 -14.18
CA GLN A 34 0.92 5.60 -15.40
C GLN A 34 2.30 6.26 -15.40
N TYR A 35 2.85 6.55 -14.23
CA TYR A 35 4.09 7.32 -14.06
C TYR A 35 5.22 6.49 -13.46
N GLU A 36 4.89 5.40 -12.77
CA GLU A 36 5.84 4.50 -12.15
C GLU A 36 5.51 3.05 -12.51
N SER A 37 6.49 2.34 -13.07
CA SER A 37 6.37 0.90 -13.36
C SER A 37 6.35 0.05 -12.08
N GLY A 38 6.72 0.64 -10.94
CA GLY A 38 7.10 -0.10 -9.73
C GLY A 38 8.40 -0.90 -9.93
N TYR A 39 8.85 -1.55 -8.86
CA TYR A 39 9.98 -2.46 -8.86
C TYR A 39 9.65 -3.69 -8.03
N GLY A 40 10.29 -4.82 -8.34
CA GLY A 40 10.06 -6.10 -7.69
C GLY A 40 9.14 -7.03 -8.49
N ASP A 41 9.04 -8.28 -8.03
CA ASP A 41 8.23 -9.32 -8.65
C ASP A 41 7.26 -9.83 -7.59
N TYR A 42 6.15 -9.12 -7.39
CA TYR A 42 5.17 -9.48 -6.37
C TYR A 42 4.66 -10.91 -6.54
N SER A 43 4.59 -11.42 -7.77
CA SER A 43 4.20 -12.82 -8.02
C SER A 43 5.16 -13.79 -7.35
N LYS A 44 6.47 -13.54 -7.42
CA LYS A 44 7.48 -14.34 -6.69
C LYS A 44 7.51 -14.03 -5.20
N ASP A 45 7.54 -12.75 -4.83
CA ASP A 45 7.73 -12.31 -3.45
C ASP A 45 6.56 -12.73 -2.55
N ARG A 46 5.34 -12.80 -3.11
CA ARG A 46 4.14 -13.25 -2.39
C ARG A 46 4.28 -14.67 -1.84
N HIS A 47 4.93 -15.58 -2.57
CA HIS A 47 5.10 -16.98 -2.15
C HIS A 47 5.93 -17.14 -0.88
N GLN A 48 6.80 -16.18 -0.56
CA GLN A 48 7.65 -16.25 0.64
C GLN A 48 6.84 -16.27 1.95
N TRP A 49 5.61 -15.77 1.94
CA TRP A 49 4.79 -15.67 3.13
C TRP A 49 3.35 -16.16 2.94
N ILE A 50 2.72 -15.98 1.77
CA ILE A 50 1.30 -16.36 1.58
C ILE A 50 1.11 -17.88 1.69
N ASP A 51 2.09 -18.65 1.22
CA ASP A 51 2.00 -20.11 1.16
C ASP A 51 2.01 -20.75 2.56
N ASN A 52 2.41 -19.99 3.58
CA ASN A 52 2.37 -20.39 4.99
C ASN A 52 1.02 -20.13 5.66
N PHE A 53 0.03 -19.56 4.96
CA PHE A 53 -1.29 -19.28 5.49
C PHE A 53 -2.38 -20.00 4.72
N SER A 54 -3.26 -20.71 5.44
CA SER A 54 -4.53 -21.14 4.90
C SER A 54 -5.55 -20.00 4.93
N VAL A 55 -6.64 -20.14 4.16
CA VAL A 55 -7.77 -19.21 4.22
C VAL A 55 -8.35 -19.14 5.64
N ALA A 56 -8.37 -20.24 6.37
CA ALA A 56 -8.84 -20.28 7.76
C ALA A 56 -7.96 -19.41 8.66
N ASP A 57 -6.63 -19.50 8.54
CA ASP A 57 -5.68 -18.68 9.31
C ASP A 57 -5.86 -17.17 9.05
N ILE A 58 -6.19 -16.82 7.80
CA ILE A 58 -6.45 -15.43 7.41
C ILE A 58 -7.74 -14.93 8.09
N VAL A 59 -8.82 -15.72 8.02
CA VAL A 59 -10.12 -15.38 8.63
C VAL A 59 -10.00 -15.24 10.14
N GLU A 60 -9.28 -16.16 10.80
CA GLU A 60 -9.04 -16.09 12.25
C GLU A 60 -8.29 -14.81 12.63
N ASN A 61 -7.24 -14.45 11.88
CA ASN A 61 -6.49 -13.22 12.13
C ASN A 61 -7.32 -11.94 11.94
N MET A 62 -8.22 -11.90 10.94
CA MET A 62 -9.14 -10.76 10.76
C MET A 62 -10.07 -10.61 11.97
N ASN A 63 -10.66 -11.72 12.43
CA ASN A 63 -11.56 -11.72 13.58
C ASN A 63 -10.85 -11.35 14.89
N ARG A 64 -9.58 -11.73 15.04
CA ARG A 64 -8.77 -11.35 16.21
C ARG A 64 -8.44 -9.86 16.23
N LYS A 65 -8.15 -9.24 15.08
CA LYS A 65 -7.84 -7.80 14.97
C LYS A 65 -9.07 -6.89 15.14
N ALA A 66 -10.27 -7.41 14.90
CA ALA A 66 -11.51 -6.67 15.11
C ALA A 66 -11.95 -6.62 16.59
N ARG A 67 -11.25 -7.32 17.48
CA ARG A 67 -11.43 -7.29 18.94
C ARG A 67 -10.43 -6.34 19.58
#